data_AF-A0AAN6RQ13-F1
#
_entry.id   AF-A0AAN6RQ13-F1
#
_cell.length_a   1.000
_cell.length_b   1.000
_cell.length_c   1.000
_cell.angle_alpha   90.00
_cell.angle_beta   90.00
_cell.angle_gamma   90.00
#
_symmetry.space_group_name_H-M   'P 1'
#
loop_
_entity.id
_entity.type
_entity.pdbx_description
1 polymer ?
#
loop_
_entity_poly.entity_id
_entity_poly.type
_entity_poly.pdbx_seq_one_letter_code
_entity_poly.pdbx_strand_id
1 'polypeptide(L)'
;MQSSSSLILRRRPTAARTPSPTSSPRAATTQLQKPITPDPVPWEDREREEDKNEAVTFRPRRRPRPTFTTLPVEIHLLIAHHLIYPDALSLKHTSRHFYQLVDTGVRLKVEWLVERRLLHLECPSDRRCDLGSDLRFCRGSVKLLMQRRREHIECESRPGLGCLIYGTRTCPHARKLRTRIKKWMRAHEIDRTHWMLLLASLVPLLVGWMWIVGVMMF
;
A
#
# COMPACT_ATOMS: atom_id res chain seq x y z
N MET A 1 51.96 -1.24 -45.25
CA MET A 1 52.48 -0.05 -44.55
C MET A 1 51.93 -0.12 -43.14
N GLN A 2 52.77 -0.58 -42.20
CA GLN A 2 53.34 0.24 -41.12
C GLN A 2 52.25 0.81 -40.18
N SER A 3 52.34 0.75 -38.86
CA SER A 3 53.31 0.18 -37.93
C SER A 3 52.70 0.41 -36.53
N SER A 4 52.83 -0.59 -35.66
CA SER A 4 53.23 -0.49 -34.24
C SER A 4 52.75 0.69 -33.38
N SER A 5 52.22 0.41 -32.19
CA SER A 5 53.07 0.32 -30.99
C SER A 5 52.28 0.12 -29.70
N SER A 6 52.65 -0.94 -28.99
CA SER A 6 52.44 -1.23 -27.57
C SER A 6 53.15 -0.19 -26.67
N LEU A 7 52.75 -0.11 -25.38
CA LEU A 7 53.60 0.07 -24.17
C LEU A 7 52.66 0.23 -22.95
N ILE A 8 52.47 -0.78 -22.09
CA ILE A 8 53.31 -1.22 -20.95
C ILE A 8 53.14 -0.38 -19.67
N LEU A 9 52.67 -1.12 -18.63
CA LEU A 9 52.89 -1.04 -17.18
C LEU A 9 52.93 0.34 -16.47
N ARG A 10 52.14 0.42 -15.39
CA ARG A 10 52.69 0.63 -14.03
C ARG A 10 51.89 -0.14 -12.97
N ARG A 11 52.59 -0.99 -12.22
CA ARG A 11 52.14 -1.75 -11.04
C ARG A 11 52.61 -1.02 -9.77
N ARG A 12 51.73 -1.02 -8.74
CA ARG A 12 51.99 -1.26 -7.29
C ARG A 12 52.73 -0.17 -6.46
N PRO A 13 52.78 -0.26 -5.10
CA PRO A 13 51.94 -0.99 -4.12
C PRO A 13 51.61 -0.23 -2.77
N THR A 14 50.79 -0.90 -1.94
CA THR A 14 50.80 -0.99 -0.44
C THR A 14 50.59 0.23 0.46
N ALA A 15 49.57 0.13 1.34
CA ALA A 15 49.74 0.31 2.78
C ALA A 15 48.72 -0.57 3.54
N ALA A 16 49.23 -1.29 4.53
CA ALA A 16 48.52 -2.19 5.42
C ALA A 16 48.42 -1.55 6.83
N ARG A 17 47.56 -2.16 7.68
CA ARG A 17 47.54 -2.09 9.16
C ARG A 17 46.99 -0.76 9.75
N THR A 18 46.11 -0.73 10.75
CA THR A 18 45.93 -1.60 11.92
C THR A 18 44.51 -1.41 12.52
N PRO A 19 43.89 -2.44 13.13
CA PRO A 19 42.69 -2.31 13.96
C PRO A 19 43.03 -2.29 15.47
N SER A 20 42.17 -1.65 16.29
CA SER A 20 41.93 -1.84 17.77
C SER A 20 41.71 -0.49 18.49
N PRO A 21 41.29 -0.42 19.78
CA PRO A 21 40.56 -1.39 20.62
C PRO A 21 39.32 -0.79 21.36
N THR A 22 38.42 -1.69 21.79
CA THR A 22 37.78 -1.79 23.12
C THR A 22 37.04 -0.57 23.75
N SER A 23 35.71 -0.68 23.83
CA SER A 23 34.94 -0.44 25.07
C SER A 23 33.65 -1.28 25.02
N SER A 24 33.69 -2.47 25.62
CA SER A 24 33.20 -2.79 26.98
C SER A 24 31.75 -3.31 26.98
N PRO A 25 31.48 -4.52 27.52
CA PRO A 25 30.18 -5.17 27.46
C PRO A 25 29.30 -4.69 28.62
N ARG A 26 28.15 -4.08 28.33
CA ARG A 26 27.17 -3.78 29.38
C ARG A 26 26.28 -4.99 29.61
N ALA A 27 26.58 -5.64 30.74
CA ALA A 27 25.76 -6.46 31.61
C ALA A 27 24.33 -6.79 31.13
N ALA A 28 24.08 -8.10 31.09
CA ALA A 28 22.77 -8.71 31.12
C ALA A 28 21.91 -8.10 32.24
N THR A 29 20.67 -7.75 31.89
CA THR A 29 19.55 -7.77 32.83
C THR A 29 18.51 -8.68 32.22
N THR A 30 18.58 -9.94 32.61
CA THR A 30 17.53 -10.95 32.44
C THR A 30 16.31 -10.47 33.21
N GLN A 31 15.41 -9.75 32.55
CA GLN A 31 14.04 -9.59 33.03
C GLN A 31 13.29 -10.86 32.65
N LEU A 32 13.23 -11.78 33.62
CA LEU A 32 12.37 -12.96 33.57
C LEU A 32 10.91 -12.50 33.52
N GLN A 33 10.35 -12.41 32.31
CA GLN A 33 8.92 -12.18 32.15
C GLN A 33 8.15 -13.41 32.66
N LYS A 34 7.44 -13.20 33.76
CA LYS A 34 6.49 -14.13 34.37
C LYS A 34 5.50 -14.63 33.32
N PRO A 35 5.25 -15.94 33.20
CA PRO A 35 4.21 -16.47 32.32
C PRO A 35 2.85 -15.91 32.74
N ILE A 36 2.14 -15.27 31.79
CA ILE A 36 0.73 -14.92 31.94
C ILE A 36 -0.05 -16.24 31.84
N THR A 37 -0.45 -16.76 32.99
CA THR A 37 -1.50 -17.77 33.07
C THR A 37 -2.84 -17.06 32.84
N PRO A 38 -3.73 -17.55 31.97
CA PRO A 38 -5.11 -17.10 31.96
C PRO A 38 -5.77 -17.55 33.26
N ASP A 39 -6.47 -16.64 33.93
CA ASP A 39 -7.21 -16.93 35.15
C ASP A 39 -8.19 -18.10 34.94
N PRO A 40 -8.31 -19.03 35.91
CA PRO A 40 -9.32 -20.08 35.83
C PRO A 40 -10.71 -19.44 35.92
N VAL A 41 -11.50 -19.62 34.86
CA VAL A 41 -12.90 -19.19 34.79
C VAL A 41 -13.68 -19.95 35.87
N PRO A 42 -14.38 -19.25 36.79
CA PRO A 42 -15.31 -19.88 37.73
C PRO A 42 -16.45 -20.54 36.94
N TRP A 43 -16.43 -21.85 36.88
CA TRP A 43 -17.59 -22.66 36.54
C TRP A 43 -18.24 -22.99 37.87
N GLU A 44 -19.38 -22.39 38.18
CA GLU A 44 -20.42 -22.94 39.06
C GLU A 44 -21.61 -21.98 39.06
N ASP A 45 -22.80 -22.58 39.17
CA ASP A 45 -24.12 -21.97 39.30
C ASP A 45 -24.85 -21.56 38.02
N ARG A 46 -25.39 -22.56 37.30
CA ARG A 46 -26.83 -22.56 36.99
C ARG A 46 -27.33 -23.96 36.65
N GLU A 47 -27.77 -24.68 37.67
CA GLU A 47 -28.62 -25.84 37.49
C GLU A 47 -30.05 -25.42 37.06
N ARG A 48 -30.64 -26.29 36.23
CA ARG A 48 -32.07 -26.65 36.20
C ARG A 48 -33.07 -25.60 35.69
N GLU A 49 -33.42 -25.74 34.41
CA GLU A 49 -34.83 -25.84 34.02
C GLU A 49 -35.03 -26.98 33.01
N GLU A 50 -36.21 -27.58 33.13
CA GLU A 50 -36.64 -28.87 32.60
C GLU A 50 -37.12 -28.83 31.14
N ASP A 51 -36.85 -29.95 30.47
CA ASP A 51 -37.76 -30.71 29.60
C ASP A 51 -38.29 -30.08 28.30
N LYS A 52 -37.81 -30.62 27.17
CA LYS A 52 -38.63 -31.31 26.15
C LYS A 52 -37.80 -31.63 24.91
N ASN A 53 -37.58 -32.93 24.70
CA ASN A 53 -37.55 -33.61 23.39
C ASN A 53 -37.17 -32.76 22.15
N GLU A 54 -35.94 -32.25 22.09
CA GLU A 54 -35.42 -31.62 20.89
C GLU A 54 -34.40 -32.55 20.26
N ALA A 55 -34.75 -33.10 19.10
CA ALA A 55 -33.85 -33.89 18.28
C ALA A 55 -32.51 -33.18 18.21
N VAL A 56 -31.45 -33.84 18.69
CA VAL A 56 -30.06 -33.39 18.52
C VAL A 56 -29.79 -33.40 17.03
N THR A 57 -30.15 -32.30 16.38
CA THR A 57 -29.61 -31.94 15.08
C THR A 57 -28.13 -31.71 15.35
N PHE A 58 -27.35 -32.77 15.12
CA PHE A 58 -25.91 -32.71 14.99
C PHE A 58 -25.63 -31.67 13.90
N ARG A 59 -25.52 -30.39 14.28
CA ARG A 59 -25.04 -29.37 13.36
C ARG A 59 -23.59 -29.77 13.09
N PRO A 60 -23.24 -30.23 11.88
CA PRO A 60 -21.86 -30.58 11.62
C PRO A 60 -21.03 -29.35 11.94
N ARG A 61 -20.06 -29.50 12.86
CA ARG A 61 -19.04 -28.46 13.13
C ARG A 61 -18.50 -28.07 11.76
N ARG A 62 -18.83 -26.85 11.31
CA ARG A 62 -18.36 -26.35 10.02
C ARG A 62 -16.84 -26.38 10.09
N ARG A 63 -16.22 -27.25 9.30
CA ARG A 63 -14.76 -27.28 9.20
C ARG A 63 -14.32 -25.85 8.85
N PRO A 64 -13.31 -25.30 9.54
CA PRO A 64 -12.80 -23.98 9.21
C PRO A 64 -12.49 -23.95 7.72
N ARG A 65 -12.97 -22.94 7.01
CA ARG A 65 -12.64 -22.79 5.59
C ARG A 65 -11.13 -22.68 5.49
N PRO A 66 -10.49 -23.42 4.57
CA PRO A 66 -9.06 -23.26 4.35
C PRO A 66 -8.79 -21.79 4.03
N THR A 67 -7.92 -21.19 4.82
CA THR A 67 -7.43 -19.82 4.61
C THR A 67 -6.03 -19.89 4.03
N PHE A 68 -5.56 -18.78 3.48
CA PHE A 68 -4.20 -18.70 2.95
C PHE A 68 -3.16 -19.23 3.95
N THR A 69 -3.25 -18.84 5.22
CA THR A 69 -2.33 -19.27 6.29
C THR A 69 -2.38 -20.77 6.64
N THR A 70 -3.43 -21.49 6.23
CA THR A 70 -3.53 -22.94 6.44
C THR A 70 -2.87 -23.76 5.34
N LEU A 71 -2.35 -23.11 4.29
CA LEU A 71 -1.62 -23.78 3.23
C LEU A 71 -0.25 -24.29 3.73
N PRO A 72 0.27 -25.38 3.16
CA PRO A 72 1.65 -25.80 3.40
C PRO A 72 2.66 -24.72 3.01
N VAL A 73 3.84 -24.74 3.63
CA VAL A 73 4.90 -23.74 3.40
C VAL A 73 5.43 -23.77 1.96
N GLU A 74 5.41 -24.93 1.32
CA GLU A 74 5.79 -25.12 -0.08
C GLU A 74 4.89 -24.31 -1.00
N ILE A 75 3.58 -24.30 -0.72
CA ILE A 75 2.61 -23.51 -1.48
C ILE A 75 2.81 -22.02 -1.22
N HIS A 76 3.09 -21.63 0.02
CA HIS A 76 3.43 -20.25 0.33
C HIS A 76 4.67 -19.76 -0.43
N LEU A 77 5.72 -20.58 -0.51
CA LEU A 77 6.95 -20.27 -1.24
C LEU A 77 6.67 -20.15 -2.74
N LEU A 78 5.90 -21.07 -3.31
CA LEU A 78 5.54 -21.05 -4.72
C LEU A 78 4.74 -19.78 -5.06
N ILE A 79 3.77 -19.41 -4.22
CA ILE A 79 3.01 -18.17 -4.38
C ILE A 79 3.93 -16.95 -4.27
N ALA A 80 4.79 -16.89 -3.26
CA ALA A 80 5.73 -15.78 -3.07
C ALA A 80 6.68 -15.60 -4.27
N HIS A 81 7.09 -16.68 -4.93
CA HIS A 81 7.95 -16.64 -6.12
C HIS A 81 7.29 -16.00 -7.35
N HIS A 82 5.96 -16.03 -7.42
CA HIS A 82 5.19 -15.44 -8.52
C HIS A 82 4.78 -13.98 -8.27
N LEU A 83 5.07 -13.42 -7.09
CA LEU A 83 4.71 -12.05 -6.76
C LEU A 83 5.74 -11.06 -7.26
N ILE A 84 5.28 -9.99 -7.91
CA ILE A 84 6.12 -8.83 -8.20
C ILE A 84 6.48 -8.08 -6.91
N TYR A 85 7.53 -7.25 -6.96
CA TYR A 85 8.06 -6.55 -5.78
C TYR A 85 7.00 -5.88 -4.87
N PRO A 86 6.08 -5.02 -5.38
CA PRO A 86 5.02 -4.42 -4.54
C PRO A 86 4.18 -5.43 -3.75
N ASP A 87 3.84 -6.55 -4.40
CA ASP A 87 2.91 -7.54 -3.86
C ASP A 87 3.63 -8.49 -2.90
N ALA A 88 4.87 -8.87 -3.23
CA ALA A 88 5.75 -9.63 -2.34
C ALA A 88 6.06 -8.83 -1.05
N LEU A 89 6.37 -7.54 -1.17
CA LEU A 89 6.58 -6.68 -0.01
C LEU A 89 5.33 -6.58 0.86
N SER A 90 4.16 -6.46 0.24
CA SER A 90 2.89 -6.44 0.97
C SER A 90 2.68 -7.76 1.72
N LEU A 91 2.90 -8.90 1.06
CA LEU A 91 2.79 -10.23 1.68
C LEU A 91 3.74 -10.38 2.86
N LYS A 92 5.01 -9.99 2.70
CA LYS A 92 6.05 -10.02 3.73
C LYS A 92 5.64 -9.30 5.01
N HIS A 93 4.88 -8.22 4.90
CA HIS A 93 4.44 -7.41 6.05
C HIS A 93 3.06 -7.81 6.62
N THR A 94 2.43 -8.89 6.13
CA THR A 94 1.13 -9.35 6.66
C THR A 94 1.24 -10.12 7.98
N SER A 95 2.32 -10.88 8.19
CA SER A 95 2.54 -11.67 9.40
C SER A 95 4.02 -11.95 9.64
N ARG A 96 4.38 -12.34 10.86
CA ARG A 96 5.76 -12.74 11.21
C ARG A 96 6.24 -13.94 10.39
N HIS A 97 5.35 -14.88 10.07
CA HIS A 97 5.64 -16.04 9.23
C HIS A 97 6.10 -15.62 7.83
N PHE A 98 5.32 -14.77 7.16
CA PHE A 98 5.67 -14.28 5.82
C PHE A 98 6.86 -13.33 5.82
N TYR A 99 7.08 -12.61 6.92
CA TYR A 99 8.26 -11.75 7.05
C TYR A 99 9.57 -12.52 6.94
N GLN A 100 9.60 -13.75 7.47
CA GLN A 100 10.76 -14.65 7.42
C GLN A 100 10.82 -15.46 6.12
N LEU A 101 9.67 -15.75 5.51
CA LEU A 101 9.57 -16.61 4.35
C LEU A 101 9.77 -15.89 3.01
N VAL A 102 9.25 -14.67 2.88
CA VAL A 102 9.17 -13.97 1.59
C VAL A 102 10.45 -13.18 1.31
N ASP A 103 11.09 -13.51 0.18
CA ASP A 103 12.26 -12.77 -0.30
C ASP A 103 11.85 -11.55 -1.14
N THR A 104 12.33 -10.38 -0.73
CA THR A 104 12.19 -9.08 -1.42
C THR A 104 13.56 -8.53 -1.80
N GLY A 105 14.45 -9.42 -2.24
CA GLY A 105 15.81 -9.10 -2.61
C GLY A 105 15.96 -8.13 -3.80
N VAL A 106 17.22 -7.78 -4.09
CA VAL A 106 17.59 -6.83 -5.16
C VAL A 106 17.05 -7.25 -6.52
N ARG A 107 17.07 -8.55 -6.84
CA ARG A 107 16.59 -9.08 -8.12
C ARG A 107 15.14 -8.65 -8.41
N LEU A 108 14.25 -8.84 -7.43
CA LEU A 108 12.83 -8.53 -7.57
C LEU A 108 12.59 -7.02 -7.74
N LYS A 109 13.39 -6.19 -7.06
CA LYS A 109 13.33 -4.72 -7.21
C LYS A 109 13.76 -4.28 -8.60
N VAL A 110 14.86 -4.84 -9.11
CA VAL A 110 15.39 -4.53 -10.44
C VAL A 110 14.41 -4.97 -11.51
N GLU A 111 13.90 -6.19 -11.43
CA GLU A 111 12.89 -6.73 -12.34
C GLU A 111 11.67 -5.82 -12.43
N TRP A 112 11.15 -5.39 -11.28
CA TRP A 112 10.03 -4.44 -11.23
C TRP A 112 10.36 -3.09 -11.89
N LEU A 113 11.56 -2.54 -11.68
CA LEU A 113 11.97 -1.29 -12.32
C LEU A 113 12.13 -1.44 -13.85
N VAL A 114 12.66 -2.58 -14.30
CA VAL A 114 12.79 -2.90 -15.72
C VAL A 114 11.41 -3.02 -16.36
N GLU A 115 10.50 -3.78 -15.75
CA GLU A 115 9.11 -3.92 -16.22
C GLU A 115 8.42 -2.56 -16.33
N ARG A 116 8.55 -1.69 -15.33
CA ARG A 116 7.99 -0.33 -15.39
C ARG A 116 8.52 0.48 -16.56
N ARG A 117 9.82 0.38 -16.85
CA ARG A 117 10.43 1.07 -18.00
C ARG A 117 9.91 0.50 -19.33
N LEU A 118 9.75 -0.82 -19.43
CA LEU A 118 9.19 -1.48 -20.62
C LEU A 118 7.74 -1.06 -20.87
N LEU A 119 6.96 -0.86 -19.81
CA LEU A 119 5.59 -0.37 -19.87
C LEU A 119 5.49 1.16 -20.06
N HIS A 120 6.61 1.85 -20.29
CA HIS A 120 6.70 3.30 -20.42
C HIS A 120 6.04 4.07 -19.25
N LEU A 121 6.08 3.48 -18.05
CA LEU A 121 5.59 4.11 -16.84
C LEU A 121 6.66 5.02 -16.23
N GLU A 122 6.22 5.91 -15.35
CA GLU A 122 7.14 6.78 -14.62
C GLU A 122 8.11 5.93 -13.77
N CYS A 123 9.40 6.23 -13.90
CA CYS A 123 10.47 5.61 -13.14
C CYS A 123 10.90 6.54 -11.99
N PRO A 124 11.49 6.00 -10.90
CA PRO A 124 11.97 6.82 -9.79
C PRO A 124 12.94 7.91 -10.28
N SER A 125 12.67 9.17 -9.90
CA SER A 125 13.45 10.34 -10.35
C SER A 125 14.75 10.53 -9.55
N ASP A 126 14.89 9.81 -8.43
CA ASP A 126 16.00 9.97 -7.50
C ASP A 126 17.30 9.39 -8.06
N ARG A 127 18.37 10.19 -8.11
CA ARG A 127 19.72 9.76 -8.55
C ARG A 127 20.36 8.66 -7.69
N ARG A 128 19.73 8.28 -6.56
CA ARG A 128 20.24 7.29 -5.61
C ARG A 128 19.13 6.35 -5.15
N CYS A 129 18.64 5.51 -6.06
CA CYS A 129 17.78 4.39 -5.70
C CYS A 129 18.63 3.31 -5.00
N ASP A 130 18.58 3.25 -3.66
CA ASP A 130 19.32 2.25 -2.89
C ASP A 130 18.52 0.93 -2.83
N LEU A 131 19.01 -0.08 -3.55
CA LEU A 131 18.38 -1.40 -3.66
C LEU A 131 18.62 -2.29 -2.43
N GLY A 132 19.52 -1.88 -1.52
CA GLY A 132 20.06 -2.72 -0.45
C GLY A 132 19.09 -3.10 0.67
N SER A 133 18.00 -2.36 0.86
CA SER A 133 16.92 -2.78 1.77
C SER A 133 15.57 -2.23 1.32
N ASP A 134 14.47 -2.86 1.75
CA ASP A 134 13.12 -2.39 1.41
C ASP A 134 12.87 -0.98 1.95
N LEU A 135 13.31 -0.72 3.19
CA LEU A 135 13.19 0.59 3.80
C LEU A 135 13.90 1.68 2.99
N ARG A 136 15.09 1.40 2.45
CA ARG A 136 15.85 2.38 1.66
C ARG A 136 15.29 2.52 0.26
N PHE A 137 14.86 1.41 -0.35
CA PHE A 137 14.26 1.39 -1.67
C PHE A 137 12.92 2.13 -1.73
N CYS A 138 12.07 1.94 -0.72
CA CYS A 138 10.75 2.59 -0.65
C CYS A 138 10.79 4.07 -0.24
N ARG A 139 11.95 4.70 -0.10
CA ARG A 139 12.05 6.15 0.17
C ARG A 139 11.81 6.96 -1.11
N GLY A 140 11.42 8.22 -0.93
CA GLY A 140 11.27 9.18 -2.02
C GLY A 140 10.17 8.78 -3.03
N SER A 141 10.51 8.87 -4.31
CA SER A 141 9.57 8.68 -5.43
C SER A 141 8.94 7.29 -5.49
N VAL A 142 9.63 6.23 -5.05
CA VAL A 142 9.11 4.84 -5.06
C VAL A 142 7.83 4.69 -4.24
N LYS A 143 7.73 5.39 -3.09
CA LYS A 143 6.51 5.40 -2.27
C LYS A 143 5.30 5.90 -3.06
N LEU A 144 5.50 6.95 -3.86
CA LEU A 144 4.45 7.53 -4.70
C LEU A 144 4.07 6.60 -5.85
N LEU A 145 5.04 5.93 -6.48
CA LEU A 145 4.76 4.93 -7.53
C LEU A 145 3.93 3.76 -6.98
N MET A 146 4.30 3.26 -5.80
CA MET A 146 3.55 2.22 -5.09
C MET A 146 2.10 2.66 -4.78
N GLN A 147 1.93 3.91 -4.36
CA GLN A 147 0.60 4.47 -4.10
C GLN A 147 -0.23 4.61 -5.38
N ARG A 148 0.36 5.17 -6.44
CA ARG A 148 -0.31 5.31 -7.75
C ARG A 148 -0.73 3.98 -8.34
N ARG A 149 0.11 2.93 -8.18
CA ARG A 149 -0.27 1.56 -8.53
C ARG A 149 -1.50 1.12 -7.74
N ARG A 150 -1.52 1.24 -6.41
CA ARG A 150 -2.67 0.83 -5.59
C ARG A 150 -3.96 1.59 -5.90
N GLU A 151 -3.85 2.85 -6.30
CA GLU A 151 -5.00 3.68 -6.67
C GLU A 151 -5.45 3.45 -8.12
N HIS A 152 -4.77 2.56 -8.86
CA HIS A 152 -4.99 2.29 -10.28
C HIS A 152 -4.87 3.55 -11.16
N ILE A 153 -4.07 4.53 -10.75
CA ILE A 153 -3.91 5.80 -11.50
C ILE A 153 -3.18 5.55 -12.83
N GLU A 154 -2.23 4.62 -12.82
CA GLU A 154 -1.45 4.24 -14.01
C GLU A 154 -2.21 3.27 -14.93
N CYS A 155 -3.40 2.80 -14.54
CA CYS A 155 -4.20 1.90 -15.38
C CYS A 155 -4.93 2.69 -16.46
N GLU A 156 -4.61 2.41 -17.73
CA GLU A 156 -5.25 3.09 -18.84
C GLU A 156 -6.56 2.41 -19.24
N SER A 157 -7.63 3.20 -19.43
CA SER A 157 -8.93 2.70 -19.90
C SER A 157 -9.02 2.54 -21.43
N ARG A 158 -7.95 2.86 -22.17
CA ARG A 158 -7.85 2.78 -23.63
C ARG A 158 -7.31 1.41 -24.07
N PRO A 159 -7.60 0.94 -25.30
CA PRO A 159 -7.11 -0.36 -25.76
C PRO A 159 -5.58 -0.33 -25.90
N GLY A 160 -4.88 -1.12 -25.06
CA GLY A 160 -3.42 -1.24 -25.11
C GLY A 160 -2.78 -1.77 -23.82
N LEU A 161 -3.13 -1.18 -22.66
CA LEU A 161 -2.47 -1.50 -21.37
C LEU A 161 -3.39 -2.17 -20.32
N GLY A 162 -4.67 -1.79 -20.27
CA GLY A 162 -5.62 -2.36 -19.31
C GLY A 162 -5.30 -2.09 -17.82
N CYS A 163 -5.54 -3.07 -16.96
CA CYS A 163 -5.34 -3.00 -15.52
C CYS A 163 -4.01 -3.64 -15.10
N LEU A 164 -3.01 -2.81 -14.84
CA LEU A 164 -1.65 -3.22 -14.47
C LEU A 164 -1.57 -4.02 -13.15
N ILE A 165 -2.54 -3.85 -12.25
CA ILE A 165 -2.54 -4.57 -10.95
C ILE A 165 -3.07 -5.99 -11.08
N TYR A 166 -4.04 -6.20 -11.97
CA TYR A 166 -4.71 -7.50 -12.12
C TYR A 166 -4.31 -8.23 -13.41
N GLY A 167 -3.51 -7.59 -14.27
CA GLY A 167 -3.18 -8.13 -15.60
C GLY A 167 -4.39 -8.26 -16.53
N THR A 168 -5.49 -7.54 -16.27
CA THR A 168 -6.73 -7.66 -17.04
C THR A 168 -6.84 -6.58 -18.12
N ARG A 169 -7.61 -6.83 -19.19
CA ARG A 169 -7.81 -5.84 -20.27
C ARG A 169 -8.56 -4.58 -19.83
N THR A 170 -9.31 -4.64 -18.73
CA THR A 170 -10.12 -3.53 -18.22
C THR A 170 -9.91 -3.33 -16.73
N CYS A 171 -9.77 -2.07 -16.31
CA CYS A 171 -9.64 -1.69 -14.91
C CYS A 171 -11.00 -1.30 -14.30
N PRO A 172 -11.52 -2.03 -13.29
CA PRO A 172 -12.80 -1.68 -12.65
C PRO A 172 -12.70 -0.39 -11.82
N HIS A 173 -11.50 -0.07 -11.31
CA HIS A 173 -11.27 1.08 -10.45
C HIS A 173 -11.17 2.41 -11.24
N ALA A 174 -10.58 2.38 -12.45
CA ALA A 174 -10.41 3.56 -13.29
C ALA A 174 -11.75 4.23 -13.67
N ARG A 175 -12.82 3.44 -13.87
CA ARG A 175 -14.16 3.97 -14.18
C ARG A 175 -14.72 4.80 -13.03
N LYS A 176 -14.41 4.45 -11.77
CA LYS A 176 -14.91 5.16 -10.58
C LYS A 176 -14.32 6.56 -10.47
N LEU A 177 -13.04 6.76 -10.77
CA LEU A 177 -12.40 8.10 -10.71
C LEU A 177 -13.05 9.06 -11.69
N ARG A 178 -13.26 8.63 -12.95
CA ARG A 178 -13.96 9.44 -13.96
C ARG A 178 -15.41 9.78 -13.53
N THR A 179 -16.11 8.84 -12.91
CA THR A 179 -17.45 9.14 -12.36
C THR A 179 -17.43 10.08 -11.15
N ARG A 180 -16.40 10.01 -10.29
CA ARG A 180 -16.24 10.91 -9.16
C ARG A 180 -15.91 12.33 -9.62
N ILE A 181 -15.01 12.49 -10.59
CA ILE A 181 -14.71 13.80 -11.20
C ILE A 181 -15.94 14.35 -11.90
N LYS A 182 -16.69 13.54 -12.68
CA LYS A 182 -17.94 13.99 -13.32
C LYS A 182 -19.05 14.34 -12.31
N LYS A 183 -19.07 13.70 -11.14
CA LYS A 183 -19.98 14.06 -10.03
C LYS A 183 -19.52 15.34 -9.33
N TRP A 184 -18.22 15.49 -9.09
CA TRP A 184 -17.63 16.68 -8.48
C TRP A 184 -17.79 17.92 -9.37
N MET A 185 -17.55 17.81 -10.68
CA MET A 185 -17.80 18.92 -11.61
C MET A 185 -19.27 19.32 -11.63
N ARG A 186 -20.20 18.35 -11.65
CA ARG A 186 -21.64 18.66 -11.57
C ARG A 186 -22.03 19.31 -10.24
N ALA A 187 -21.42 18.90 -9.12
CA ALA A 187 -21.64 19.54 -7.83
C ALA A 187 -21.10 20.98 -7.79
N HIS A 188 -19.94 21.23 -8.41
CA HIS A 188 -19.36 22.56 -8.47
C HIS A 188 -20.13 23.50 -9.43
N GLU A 189 -20.74 22.95 -10.48
CA GLU A 189 -21.58 23.71 -11.42
C GLU A 189 -22.94 24.10 -10.81
N ILE A 190 -23.46 23.27 -9.90
CA ILE A 190 -24.64 23.60 -9.07
C ILE A 190 -24.34 24.76 -8.10
N ASP A 191 -23.12 24.82 -7.55
CA ASP A 191 -22.71 25.91 -6.66
C ASP A 191 -22.75 27.27 -7.38
N ARG A 192 -22.18 27.36 -8.59
CA ARG A 192 -22.18 28.61 -9.39
C ARG A 192 -23.58 29.07 -9.82
N THR A 193 -24.51 28.15 -10.09
CA THR A 193 -25.90 28.49 -10.44
C THR A 193 -26.71 28.94 -9.23
N HIS A 194 -26.47 28.36 -8.05
CA HIS A 194 -27.09 28.79 -6.79
C HIS A 194 -26.67 30.20 -6.39
N TRP A 195 -25.38 30.54 -6.51
CA TRP A 195 -24.90 31.90 -6.26
C TRP A 195 -25.55 32.95 -7.18
N MET A 196 -25.75 32.63 -8.45
CA MET A 196 -26.41 33.55 -9.40
C MET A 196 -27.90 33.73 -9.07
N LEU A 197 -28.62 32.67 -8.72
CA LEU A 197 -30.03 32.75 -8.33
C LEU A 197 -30.23 33.54 -7.02
N LEU A 198 -29.34 33.36 -6.06
CA LEU A 198 -29.37 34.09 -4.78
C LEU A 198 -29.19 35.59 -5.03
N LEU A 199 -28.19 35.98 -5.84
CA LEU A 199 -27.96 37.38 -6.22
C LEU A 199 -29.16 37.96 -6.99
N ALA A 200 -29.72 37.21 -7.94
CA ALA A 200 -30.86 37.65 -8.74
C ALA A 200 -32.13 37.88 -7.90
N SER A 201 -32.32 37.16 -6.78
CA SER A 201 -33.44 37.40 -5.86
C SER A 201 -33.17 38.54 -4.86
N LEU A 202 -31.93 38.65 -4.36
CA LEU A 202 -31.57 39.59 -3.30
C LEU A 202 -31.55 41.04 -3.78
N VAL A 203 -31.06 41.27 -5.01
CA VAL A 203 -30.95 42.62 -5.59
C VAL A 203 -32.32 43.33 -5.71
N PRO A 204 -33.38 42.74 -6.30
CA PRO A 204 -34.69 43.38 -6.36
C PRO A 204 -35.33 43.55 -4.98
N LEU A 205 -35.10 42.64 -4.03
CA LEU A 205 -35.58 42.79 -2.65
C LEU A 205 -34.94 44.00 -1.96
N LEU A 206 -33.63 44.21 -2.13
CA LEU A 206 -32.93 45.36 -1.58
C LEU A 206 -33.35 46.68 -2.25
N VAL A 207 -33.51 46.69 -3.58
CA VAL A 207 -33.99 47.88 -4.31
C VAL A 207 -35.42 48.23 -3.91
N GLY A 208 -36.31 47.24 -3.80
CA GLY A 208 -37.68 47.44 -3.34
C GLY A 208 -37.74 47.93 -1.89
N TRP A 209 -36.91 47.39 -1.00
CA TRP A 209 -36.82 47.85 0.39
C TRP A 209 -36.31 49.30 0.47
N MET A 210 -35.25 49.64 -0.25
CA MET A 210 -34.73 51.01 -0.31
C MET A 210 -35.78 52.00 -0.84
N TRP A 211 -36.59 51.59 -1.83
CA TRP A 211 -37.71 52.40 -2.33
C TRP A 211 -38.77 52.63 -1.25
N ILE A 212 -39.20 51.58 -0.55
CA ILE A 212 -40.22 51.68 0.51
C ILE A 212 -39.74 52.57 1.66
N VAL A 213 -38.48 52.44 2.09
CA VAL A 213 -37.91 53.30 3.15
C VAL A 213 -37.79 54.75 2.68
N GLY A 214 -37.39 54.97 1.42
CA GLY A 214 -37.35 56.32 0.82
C GLY A 214 -38.72 56.99 0.75
N VAL A 215 -39.78 56.22 0.42
CA VAL A 215 -41.17 56.71 0.42
C VAL A 215 -41.70 56.93 1.84
N MET A 216 -41.27 56.15 2.84
CA MET A 216 -41.68 56.36 4.24
C MET A 216 -40.97 57.53 4.94
N MET A 217 -39.79 57.95 4.46
CA MET A 217 -39.02 59.06 5.04
C MET A 217 -39.31 60.43 4.40
N PHE A 218 -40.17 60.49 3.38
CA PHE A 218 -40.59 61.72 2.69
C PHE A 218 -42.07 61.98 2.95
#